data_AF-A0A401LTT0-F1
#
_entry.id   AF-A0A401LTT0-F1
#
_cell.length_a   1.000
_cell.length_b   1.000
_cell.length_c   1.000
_cell.angle_alpha   90.00
_cell.angle_beta   90.00
_cell.angle_gamma   90.00
#
_symmetry.space_group_name_H-M   'P 1'
#
loop_
_entity.id
_entity.type
_entity.pdbx_description
1 polymer ?
#
loop_
_entity_poly.entity_id
_entity_poly.type
_entity_poly.pdbx_seq_one_letter_code
_entity_poly.pdbx_strand_id
1 'polypeptide(L)'
;MICEMSKEESYTKLPQTLPLFTTIETYFKEEHPYTDQNYNIECLAKFLGEKKYSISEAIKSGGFTGFREYINYRRLEYFKQLATENSNKNVKELMYLCGFTSRATFYRNFSEKYGVSPSKYIENHSIKQ
;
A
#
# COMPACT_ATOMS: atom_id res chain seq x y z
N MET A 1 -22.49 38.74 -3.25
CA MET A 1 -22.93 38.48 -1.87
C MET A 1 -23.00 36.98 -1.66
N ILE A 2 -22.19 36.48 -0.72
CA ILE A 2 -22.56 35.54 0.36
C ILE A 2 -23.27 34.26 -0.14
N CYS A 3 -22.56 33.14 -0.36
CA CYS A 3 -22.07 32.19 0.66
C CYS A 3 -23.21 31.57 1.47
N GLU A 4 -23.52 30.30 1.21
CA GLU A 4 -24.10 29.34 2.16
C GLU A 4 -23.83 27.95 1.56
N MET A 5 -22.76 27.25 1.94
CA MET A 5 -22.61 26.44 3.16
C MET A 5 -23.71 25.39 3.34
N SER A 6 -23.36 24.15 3.03
CA SER A 6 -23.70 22.99 3.86
C SER A 6 -22.71 21.87 3.52
N LYS A 7 -21.51 21.98 4.08
CA LYS A 7 -20.61 20.86 4.28
C LYS A 7 -20.91 20.32 5.67
N GLU A 8 -21.49 19.13 5.77
CA GLU A 8 -21.42 18.34 6.99
C GLU A 8 -21.60 16.86 6.63
N GLU A 9 -20.50 16.13 6.56
CA GLU A 9 -20.50 14.70 6.91
C GLU A 9 -19.14 14.35 7.53
N SER A 10 -19.18 14.27 8.86
CA SER A 10 -18.25 13.73 9.86
C SER A 10 -16.85 13.26 9.41
N TYR A 11 -15.86 14.16 9.52
CA TYR A 11 -14.47 13.77 9.71
C TYR A 11 -14.22 13.54 11.21
N THR A 12 -14.17 12.28 11.64
CA THR A 12 -13.74 11.93 12.99
C THR A 12 -12.31 12.43 13.18
N LYS A 13 -12.13 13.46 14.02
CA LYS A 13 -10.82 13.98 14.44
C LYS A 13 -10.01 12.82 15.02
N LEU A 14 -9.03 12.33 14.28
CA LEU A 14 -8.03 11.41 14.80
C LEU A 14 -7.27 12.07 15.97
N PRO A 15 -6.91 11.30 17.02
CA PRO A 15 -6.24 11.82 18.20
C PRO A 15 -4.93 12.52 17.80
N GLN A 16 -4.76 13.76 18.27
CA GLN A 16 -3.59 14.57 17.96
C GLN A 16 -2.32 13.96 18.58
N THR A 17 -1.25 13.99 17.78
CA THR A 17 0.16 13.62 18.05
C THR A 17 0.64 12.17 17.84
N LEU A 18 0.11 11.43 16.87
CA LEU A 18 0.90 10.39 16.20
C LEU A 18 1.66 11.00 15.01
N PRO A 19 2.92 10.62 14.75
CA PRO A 19 3.62 11.04 13.53
C PRO A 19 2.76 10.69 12.30
N LEU A 20 2.65 11.60 11.33
CA LEU A 20 1.82 11.42 10.13
C LEU A 20 2.06 10.06 9.44
N PHE A 21 3.30 9.55 9.49
CA PHE A 21 3.63 8.22 8.98
C PHE A 21 2.87 7.10 9.69
N THR A 22 2.74 7.14 11.01
CA THR A 22 1.98 6.14 11.78
C THR A 22 0.50 6.18 11.42
N THR A 23 -0.07 7.36 11.22
CA THR A 23 -1.46 7.51 10.72
C THR A 23 -1.63 6.86 9.35
N ILE A 24 -0.67 7.08 8.44
CA ILE A 24 -0.65 6.43 7.12
C ILE A 24 -0.59 4.90 7.28
N GLU A 25 0.28 4.39 8.16
CA GLU A 25 0.42 2.96 8.38
C GLU A 25 -0.85 2.31 8.93
N THR A 26 -1.52 2.94 9.89
CA THR A 26 -2.78 2.43 10.45
C THR A 26 -3.85 2.34 9.36
N TYR A 27 -4.07 3.43 8.62
CA TYR A 27 -5.03 3.46 7.51
C TYR A 27 -4.71 2.39 6.45
N PHE A 28 -3.43 2.19 6.11
CA PHE A 28 -3.04 1.18 5.13
C PHE A 28 -3.24 -0.25 5.63
N LYS A 29 -3.08 -0.50 6.94
CA LYS A 29 -3.34 -1.82 7.53
C LYS A 29 -4.82 -2.15 7.61
N GLU A 30 -5.68 -1.16 7.79
CA GLU A 30 -7.13 -1.36 7.90
C GLU A 30 -7.78 -1.45 6.52
N GLU A 31 -7.53 -0.47 5.65
CA GLU A 31 -8.32 -0.26 4.43
C GLU A 31 -7.67 -0.85 3.17
N HIS A 32 -6.41 -1.27 3.22
CA HIS A 32 -5.68 -1.85 2.09
C HIS A 32 -5.79 -1.07 0.75
N PRO A 33 -5.75 0.28 0.75
CA PRO A 33 -6.06 1.09 -0.43
C PRO A 33 -5.04 0.91 -1.56
N TYR A 34 -3.83 0.43 -1.23
CA TYR A 34 -2.78 0.11 -2.18
C TYR A 34 -3.14 -1.04 -3.14
N THR A 35 -4.19 -1.81 -2.88
CA THR A 35 -4.67 -2.86 -3.80
C THR A 35 -5.32 -2.27 -5.05
N ASP A 36 -5.79 -1.02 -5.01
CA ASP A 36 -6.22 -0.30 -6.21
C ASP A 36 -4.99 0.14 -7.03
N GLN A 37 -4.97 -0.27 -8.30
CA GLN A 37 -3.93 0.07 -9.27
C GLN A 37 -3.81 1.58 -9.53
N ASN A 38 -4.90 2.33 -9.35
CA ASN A 38 -4.96 3.77 -9.56
C ASN A 38 -4.65 4.58 -8.29
N TYR A 39 -4.43 3.90 -7.16
CA TYR A 39 -4.14 4.56 -5.89
C TYR A 39 -2.83 5.35 -5.97
N ASN A 40 -2.91 6.62 -5.60
CA ASN A 40 -1.82 7.59 -5.73
C ASN A 40 -1.77 8.53 -4.51
N ILE A 41 -0.79 9.44 -4.50
CA ILE A 41 -0.58 10.33 -3.36
C ILE A 41 -1.71 11.37 -3.22
N GLU A 42 -2.38 11.72 -4.31
CA GLU A 42 -3.56 12.59 -4.31
C GLU A 42 -4.71 11.95 -3.52
N CYS A 43 -4.94 10.64 -3.71
CA CYS A 43 -5.95 9.89 -2.97
C CYS A 43 -5.67 9.94 -1.46
N LEU A 44 -4.42 9.71 -1.05
CA LEU A 44 -4.03 9.75 0.36
C LEU A 44 -4.14 11.17 0.95
N ALA A 45 -3.68 12.17 0.22
CA ALA A 45 -3.80 13.59 0.59
C ALA A 45 -5.25 13.99 0.84
N LYS A 46 -6.15 13.62 -0.07
CA LYS A 46 -7.58 13.90 0.06
C LYS A 46 -8.19 13.18 1.25
N PHE A 47 -7.82 11.92 1.48
CA PHE A 47 -8.35 11.11 2.59
C PHE A 47 -7.93 11.68 3.95
N LEU A 48 -6.64 12.01 4.12
CA LEU A 48 -6.11 12.51 5.39
C LEU A 48 -6.34 14.02 5.61
N GLY A 49 -6.80 14.75 4.59
CA GLY A 49 -6.87 16.22 4.65
C GLY A 49 -5.49 16.89 4.67
N GLU A 50 -4.47 16.20 4.15
CA GLU A 50 -3.06 16.60 4.23
C GLU A 50 -2.49 17.06 2.88
N LYS A 51 -1.40 17.82 2.93
CA LYS A 51 -0.66 18.19 1.72
C LYS A 51 0.18 17.01 1.24
N LYS A 52 0.27 16.81 -0.08
CA LYS A 52 1.15 15.79 -0.70
C LYS A 52 2.60 15.87 -0.22
N TYR A 53 3.10 17.09 -0.01
CA TYR A 53 4.44 17.32 0.53
C TYR A 53 4.59 16.74 1.94
N SER A 54 3.65 17.04 2.86
CA SER A 54 3.64 16.48 4.22
C SER A 54 3.65 14.95 4.21
N ILE A 55 2.83 14.33 3.36
CA ILE A 55 2.79 12.87 3.18
C ILE A 55 4.13 12.35 2.65
N SER A 56 4.73 13.03 1.68
CA SER A 56 6.02 12.62 1.12
C SER A 56 7.13 12.65 2.16
N GLU A 57 7.19 13.71 2.97
CA GLU A 57 8.16 13.83 4.06
C GLU A 57 7.91 12.80 5.16
N ALA A 58 6.65 12.53 5.50
CA ALA A 58 6.31 11.47 6.45
C ALA A 58 6.71 10.08 5.96
N ILE A 59 6.50 9.78 4.67
CA ILE A 59 6.93 8.50 4.09
C ILE A 59 8.46 8.38 4.08
N LYS A 60 9.17 9.47 3.82
CA LYS A 60 10.63 9.48 3.92
C LYS A 60 11.14 9.30 5.33
N SER A 61 10.50 9.90 6.33
CA SER A 61 10.87 9.68 7.73
C SER A 61 10.60 8.24 8.17
N GLY A 62 9.69 7.53 7.50
CA GLY A 62 9.48 6.07 7.63
C GLY A 62 10.55 5.19 6.94
N GLY A 63 11.58 5.78 6.32
CA GLY A 63 12.69 5.06 5.70
C GLY A 63 12.52 4.72 4.22
N PHE A 64 11.49 5.26 3.56
CA PHE A 64 11.27 5.06 2.12
C PHE A 64 11.80 6.22 1.31
N THR A 65 12.31 5.98 0.12
CA THR A 65 12.76 7.03 -0.81
C THR A 65 11.59 7.85 -1.38
N GLY A 66 10.37 7.30 -1.36
CA GLY A 66 9.15 8.04 -1.72
C GLY A 66 7.88 7.19 -1.77
N PHE A 67 6.75 7.83 -2.08
CA PHE A 67 5.41 7.22 -2.06
C PHE A 67 5.28 5.97 -2.95
N ARG A 68 5.90 5.99 -4.14
CA ARG A 68 5.85 4.83 -5.05
C ARG A 68 6.53 3.59 -4.47
N GLU A 69 7.70 3.77 -3.84
CA GLU A 69 8.39 2.68 -3.17
C GLU A 69 7.57 2.15 -2.00
N TYR A 70 6.99 3.05 -1.20
CA TYR A 70 6.12 2.68 -0.09
C TYR A 70 4.91 1.85 -0.54
N ILE A 71 4.21 2.27 -1.61
CA ILE A 71 3.10 1.50 -2.19
C ILE A 71 3.57 0.14 -2.65
N ASN A 72 4.66 0.07 -3.42
CA ASN A 72 5.20 -1.21 -3.87
C ASN A 72 5.54 -2.12 -2.69
N TYR A 73 6.15 -1.58 -1.62
CA TYR A 73 6.43 -2.32 -0.40
C TYR A 73 5.16 -2.94 0.20
N ARG A 74 4.09 -2.14 0.37
CA ARG A 74 2.82 -2.62 0.93
C ARG A 74 2.17 -3.69 0.05
N ARG A 75 2.20 -3.52 -1.27
CA ARG A 75 1.71 -4.52 -2.23
C ARG A 75 2.51 -5.82 -2.17
N LEU A 76 3.83 -5.76 -1.99
CA LEU A 76 4.70 -6.93 -1.87
C LEU A 76 4.47 -7.69 -0.55
N GLU A 77 4.32 -7.00 0.58
CA GLU A 77 3.97 -7.65 1.85
C GLU A 77 2.60 -8.31 1.78
N TYR A 78 1.62 -7.67 1.14
CA TYR A 78 0.30 -8.27 0.93
C TYR A 78 0.36 -9.50 0.00
N PHE A 79 1.19 -9.48 -1.04
CA PHE A 79 1.43 -10.68 -1.87
C PHE A 79 1.94 -11.84 -1.04
N LYS A 80 2.89 -11.60 -0.12
CA LYS A 80 3.43 -12.66 0.74
C LYS A 80 2.35 -13.27 1.62
N GLN A 81 1.51 -12.43 2.22
CA GLN A 81 0.36 -12.86 3.02
C GLN A 81 -0.61 -13.73 2.19
N LEU A 82 -1.00 -13.26 1.00
CA LEU A 82 -1.88 -14.02 0.12
C LEU A 82 -1.25 -15.35 -0.33
N ALA A 83 0.06 -15.37 -0.61
CA ALA A 83 0.77 -16.58 -1.00
C ALA A 83 0.84 -17.62 0.13
N THR A 84 0.84 -17.18 1.40
CA THR A 84 0.74 -18.09 2.56
C THR A 84 -0.68 -18.59 2.80
N GLU A 85 -1.69 -17.73 2.59
CA GLU A 85 -3.10 -18.05 2.86
C GLU A 85 -3.79 -18.81 1.71
N ASN A 86 -3.35 -18.63 0.47
CA ASN A 86 -4.03 -19.13 -0.74
C ASN A 86 -3.05 -19.92 -1.62
N SER A 87 -2.71 -21.15 -1.22
CA SER A 87 -1.75 -22.02 -1.92
C SER A 87 -2.15 -22.41 -3.37
N ASN A 88 -3.42 -22.24 -3.73
CA ASN A 88 -3.96 -22.63 -5.04
C ASN A 88 -3.93 -21.53 -6.11
N LYS A 89 -3.64 -20.27 -5.74
CA LYS A 89 -3.59 -19.15 -6.70
C LYS A 89 -2.21 -19.03 -7.32
N ASN A 90 -2.16 -18.75 -8.63
CA ASN A 90 -0.88 -18.57 -9.30
C ASN A 90 -0.32 -17.16 -9.09
N VAL A 91 0.99 -16.99 -9.33
CA VAL A 91 1.70 -15.71 -9.15
C VAL A 91 1.00 -14.53 -9.84
N LYS A 92 0.46 -14.75 -11.05
CA LYS A 92 -0.16 -13.69 -11.86
C LYS A 92 -1.44 -13.19 -11.20
N GLU A 93 -2.28 -14.09 -10.70
CA GLU A 93 -3.51 -13.74 -9.97
C GLU A 93 -3.20 -12.94 -8.71
N LEU A 94 -2.26 -13.43 -7.89
CA LEU A 94 -1.88 -12.76 -6.65
C LEU A 94 -1.28 -11.38 -6.91
N MET A 95 -0.44 -11.24 -7.94
CA MET A 95 0.12 -9.95 -8.36
C MET A 95 -0.97 -8.92 -8.66
N TYR A 96 -2.01 -9.29 -9.42
CA TYR A 96 -3.10 -8.37 -9.76
C TYR A 96 -3.97 -8.04 -8.55
N LEU A 97 -4.24 -9.00 -7.65
CA LEU A 97 -4.96 -8.75 -6.39
C LEU A 97 -4.23 -7.76 -5.49
N CYS A 98 -2.90 -7.71 -5.58
CA CYS A 98 -2.09 -6.74 -4.85
C CYS A 98 -1.99 -5.37 -5.55
N GLY A 99 -2.66 -5.15 -6.69
CA GLY A 99 -2.66 -3.86 -7.39
C GLY A 99 -1.47 -3.62 -8.31
N PHE A 100 -0.65 -4.62 -8.60
CA PHE A 100 0.39 -4.52 -9.64
C PHE A 100 -0.21 -4.72 -11.03
N THR A 101 0.15 -3.86 -11.98
CA THR A 101 -0.29 -3.95 -13.38
C THR A 101 0.78 -4.52 -14.32
N SER A 102 2.05 -4.48 -13.90
CA SER A 102 3.20 -4.88 -14.71
C SER A 102 3.96 -6.03 -14.07
N ARG A 103 3.98 -7.18 -14.77
CA ARG A 103 4.75 -8.36 -14.37
C ARG A 103 6.25 -8.05 -14.21
N ALA A 104 6.84 -7.31 -15.15
CA ALA A 104 8.25 -6.95 -15.09
C ALA A 104 8.57 -6.11 -13.84
N THR A 105 7.70 -5.15 -13.52
CA THR A 105 7.86 -4.32 -12.32
C THR A 105 7.73 -5.17 -11.05
N PHE A 106 6.69 -6.01 -10.96
CA PHE A 106 6.46 -6.88 -9.82
C PHE A 106 7.64 -7.84 -9.58
N TYR A 107 8.06 -8.61 -10.60
CA TYR A 107 9.15 -9.57 -10.47
C TYR A 107 10.46 -8.92 -10.03
N ARG A 108 10.78 -7.75 -10.60
CA ARG A 108 11.98 -6.99 -10.23
C ARG A 108 11.91 -6.55 -8.76
N ASN A 109 10.87 -5.82 -8.37
CA ASN A 109 10.74 -5.31 -6.99
C ASN A 109 10.69 -6.45 -5.96
N PHE A 110 10.02 -7.56 -6.28
CA PHE A 110 9.93 -8.71 -5.38
C PHE A 110 11.30 -9.38 -5.20
N SER A 111 12.00 -9.66 -6.30
CA SER A 111 13.30 -10.35 -6.24
C SER A 111 14.38 -9.48 -5.60
N GLU A 112 14.39 -8.17 -5.89
CA GLU A 112 15.28 -7.20 -5.24
C GLU A 112 15.05 -7.16 -3.73
N LYS A 113 13.79 -7.20 -3.28
CA LYS A 113 13.45 -7.09 -1.86
C LYS A 113 13.68 -8.38 -1.07
N TYR A 114 13.35 -9.54 -1.64
CA TYR A 114 13.33 -10.81 -0.91
C TYR A 114 14.40 -11.82 -1.36
N GLY A 115 15.22 -11.49 -2.36
CA GLY A 115 16.31 -12.34 -2.84
C GLY A 115 15.88 -13.61 -3.58
N VAL A 116 14.59 -13.81 -3.81
CA VAL A 116 14.02 -14.98 -4.52
C VAL A 116 12.94 -14.56 -5.50
N SER A 117 12.71 -15.35 -6.55
CA SER A 117 11.63 -15.07 -7.49
C SER A 117 10.26 -15.32 -6.84
N PRO A 118 9.19 -14.61 -7.27
CA PRO A 118 7.83 -14.84 -6.77
C PRO A 118 7.38 -16.29 -6.94
N SER A 119 7.70 -16.92 -8.06
CA SER A 119 7.35 -18.33 -8.32
C SER A 119 8.03 -19.27 -7.32
N LYS A 120 9.33 -19.04 -7.05
CA LYS A 120 10.07 -19.82 -6.05
C LYS A 120 9.51 -19.59 -4.65
N TYR A 121 9.11 -18.36 -4.34
CA TYR A 121 8.46 -18.04 -3.08
C TYR A 121 7.17 -18.85 -2.89
N ILE A 122 6.28 -18.89 -3.88
CA ILE A 122 5.03 -19.69 -3.79
C ILE A 122 5.36 -21.18 -3.66
N GLU A 123 6.24 -21.73 -4.51
CA GLU A 123 6.63 -23.15 -4.46
C GLU A 123 7.12 -23.58 -3.07
N ASN A 124 7.97 -22.77 -2.44
CA ASN A 124 8.47 -23.03 -1.08
C ASN A 124 7.37 -23.08 -0.01
N HIS A 125 6.23 -22.41 -0.24
CA HIS A 125 5.08 -22.41 0.67
C HIS A 125 4.04 -23.46 0.31
N SER A 126 3.96 -23.89 -0.96
CA SER A 126 3.14 -25.02 -1.39
C SER A 126 3.70 -26.37 -0.95
N ILE A 127 5.02 -26.51 -0.77
CA ILE A 127 5.67 -27.76 -0.33
C ILE A 127 5.60 -27.96 1.19
N LYS A 128 5.33 -26.90 1.97
CA LYS A 128 5.32 -26.94 3.45
C LYS A 128 3.93 -27.10 4.07
N GLN A 129 2.88 -27.31 3.27
CA GLN A 129 1.53 -27.64 3.74
C GLN A 129 1.25 -29.12 3.50
#